data_AF-A0A7R9YFZ6-F1
#
_entry.id   AF-A0A7R9YFZ6-F1
#
_cell.length_a   1.000
_cell.length_b   1.000
_cell.length_c   1.000
_cell.angle_alpha   90.00
_cell.angle_beta   90.00
_cell.angle_gamma   90.00
#
_symmetry.space_group_name_H-M   'P 1'
#
loop_
_entity.id
_entity.type
_entity.pdbx_description
1 polymer ?
#
loop_
_entity_poly.entity_id
_entity_poly.type
_entity_poly.pdbx_seq_one_letter_code
_entity_poly.pdbx_strand_id
1 'polypeptide(L)'
;VSDAAMKDKKIPQSTAYVVLPAFAVVLCGFLMLLRGSILGAVHDLEAHGINLASLLLKLLAFQGELQWLATVLLTVYASYMGMQRWKAARFPDIVNISLNMLDPALPQEDIARRRSPRLTRKLRAEEPTQRVVLKFRTIAEKLLKDFVLDDHGRNVLLKAAERTQVGQPIIPLSKEDAISIKILTINQLSGLMPEGWLRAAVGLPVDVSNFAFAWCNEVDPKKKMRTSKLRVMLVPVATLERVLSMARLGERPAVEFPSAALRWDTLVSIAAAFFQDESFMGGFSLDESWVSSLDIAFAPGSMWGNAPTASGADSHRYDSRAR
;
A
#
# COMPACT_ATOMS: atom_id res chain seq x y z
N VAL A 1 -39.40 51.62 18.78
CA VAL A 1 -38.75 51.51 17.46
C VAL A 1 -37.99 50.18 17.42
N SER A 2 -38.46 49.05 16.89
CA SER A 2 -39.78 48.48 16.61
C SER A 2 -39.44 47.07 16.09
N ASP A 3 -39.72 46.02 16.88
CA ASP A 3 -39.62 44.58 16.52
C ASP A 3 -40.59 44.15 15.39
N ALA A 4 -41.10 45.11 14.63
CA ALA A 4 -42.07 44.92 13.57
C ALA A 4 -41.44 44.73 12.17
N ALA A 5 -40.11 44.78 12.04
CA ALA A 5 -39.44 44.77 10.73
C ALA A 5 -38.96 43.38 10.25
N MET A 6 -39.14 42.30 11.03
CA MET A 6 -38.54 40.99 10.71
C MET A 6 -39.53 39.86 10.36
N LYS A 7 -40.83 40.15 10.21
CA LYS A 7 -41.85 39.10 10.04
C LYS A 7 -42.30 38.77 8.61
N ASP A 8 -41.88 39.50 7.57
CA ASP A 8 -42.42 39.27 6.22
C ASP A 8 -41.42 39.44 5.08
N LYS A 9 -40.22 38.85 5.21
CA LYS A 9 -39.44 38.47 4.03
C LYS A 9 -39.68 37.00 3.72
N LYS A 10 -40.89 36.68 3.24
CA LYS A 10 -41.10 35.46 2.46
C LYS A 10 -40.16 35.56 1.27
N ILE A 11 -39.04 34.82 1.34
CA ILE A 11 -38.22 34.56 0.15
C ILE A 11 -39.21 34.04 -0.90
N PRO A 12 -39.35 34.70 -2.05
CA PRO A 12 -40.28 34.25 -3.08
C PRO A 12 -40.01 32.77 -3.32
N GLN A 13 -41.03 31.91 -3.28
CA GLN A 13 -40.85 30.46 -3.42
C GLN A 13 -40.02 30.13 -4.67
N SER A 14 -40.16 30.92 -5.74
CA SER A 14 -39.34 30.85 -6.96
C SER A 14 -37.84 30.99 -6.72
N THR A 15 -37.39 31.84 -5.79
CA THR A 15 -35.97 32.00 -5.45
C THR A 15 -35.41 30.81 -4.66
N ALA A 16 -36.21 30.18 -3.80
CA ALA A 16 -35.78 28.99 -3.05
C ALA A 16 -35.55 27.78 -3.96
N TYR A 17 -36.37 27.62 -5.01
CA TYR A 17 -36.20 26.57 -6.04
C TYR A 17 -34.94 26.75 -6.90
N VAL A 18 -34.38 27.96 -6.97
CA VAL A 18 -33.13 28.22 -7.72
C VAL A 18 -31.90 28.07 -6.83
N VAL A 19 -31.99 28.52 -5.57
CA VAL A 19 -30.83 28.54 -4.66
C VAL A 19 -30.52 27.15 -4.09
N LEU A 20 -31.51 26.33 -3.74
CA LEU A 20 -31.26 25.00 -3.16
C LEU A 20 -30.53 24.04 -4.11
N PRO A 21 -30.90 23.96 -5.41
CA PRO A 21 -30.22 23.10 -6.37
C PRO A 21 -28.86 23.65 -6.76
N ALA A 22 -28.71 24.97 -6.88
CA ALA A 22 -27.40 25.59 -7.05
C ALA A 22 -26.49 25.24 -5.87
N PHE A 23 -27.02 25.28 -4.64
CA PHE A 23 -26.27 24.87 -3.44
C PHE A 23 -25.97 23.37 -3.43
N ALA A 24 -26.89 22.50 -3.87
CA ALA A 24 -26.66 21.06 -3.95
C ALA A 24 -25.64 20.69 -5.05
N VAL A 25 -25.66 21.38 -6.19
CA VAL A 25 -24.69 21.22 -7.28
C VAL A 25 -23.33 21.78 -6.87
N VAL A 26 -23.28 22.94 -6.21
CA VAL A 26 -22.04 23.50 -5.66
C VAL A 26 -21.51 22.63 -4.53
N LEU A 27 -22.36 22.08 -3.66
CA LEU A 27 -21.95 21.19 -2.58
C LEU A 27 -21.49 19.82 -3.12
N CYS A 28 -22.19 19.22 -4.08
CA CYS A 28 -21.72 18.00 -4.76
C CYS A 28 -20.43 18.25 -5.54
N GLY A 29 -20.34 19.36 -6.27
CA GLY A 29 -19.13 19.79 -6.96
C GLY A 29 -17.98 20.05 -5.99
N PHE A 30 -18.23 20.70 -4.85
CA PHE A 30 -17.24 20.96 -3.80
C PHE A 30 -16.79 19.67 -3.12
N LEU A 31 -17.71 18.73 -2.85
CA LEU A 31 -17.39 17.40 -2.31
C LEU A 31 -16.63 16.53 -3.32
N MET A 32 -16.87 16.71 -4.63
CA MET A 32 -16.10 16.09 -5.71
C MET A 32 -14.73 16.76 -5.95
N LEU A 33 -14.63 18.07 -5.77
CA LEU A 33 -13.39 18.86 -5.81
C LEU A 33 -12.47 18.50 -4.63
N LEU A 34 -13.04 18.39 -3.42
CA LEU A 34 -12.34 17.86 -2.24
C LEU A 34 -11.85 16.42 -2.45
N ARG A 35 -12.37 15.70 -3.47
CA ARG A 35 -11.95 14.36 -3.87
C ARG A 35 -11.20 14.28 -5.21
N GLY A 36 -10.79 15.42 -5.79
CA GLY A 36 -9.92 15.47 -6.97
C GLY A 36 -10.49 14.86 -8.27
N SER A 37 -11.81 14.65 -8.38
CA SER A 37 -12.41 13.82 -9.43
C SER A 37 -13.02 14.57 -10.63
N ILE A 38 -13.13 15.91 -10.58
CA ILE A 38 -13.84 16.69 -11.63
C ILE A 38 -13.06 16.77 -12.94
N LEU A 39 -11.74 16.99 -12.88
CA LEU A 39 -10.91 17.12 -14.09
C LEU A 39 -10.96 15.84 -14.97
N GLY A 40 -10.98 14.66 -14.34
CA GLY A 40 -11.11 13.40 -15.08
C GLY A 40 -12.48 13.24 -15.75
N ALA A 41 -13.56 13.61 -15.05
CA ALA A 41 -14.91 13.52 -15.61
C ALA A 41 -15.14 14.46 -16.80
N VAL A 42 -14.58 15.67 -16.76
CA VAL A 42 -14.65 16.66 -17.85
C VAL A 42 -13.86 16.19 -19.06
N HIS A 43 -12.60 15.77 -18.86
CA HIS A 43 -11.73 15.30 -19.94
C HIS A 43 -12.34 14.09 -20.67
N ASP A 44 -13.05 13.22 -19.96
CA ASP A 44 -13.70 12.05 -20.54
C ASP A 44 -14.99 12.36 -21.31
N LEU A 45 -15.78 13.36 -20.89
CA LEU A 45 -16.95 13.80 -21.66
C LEU A 45 -16.51 14.37 -23.00
N GLU A 46 -15.43 15.15 -23.01
CA GLU A 46 -14.79 15.62 -24.24
C GLU A 46 -14.23 14.48 -25.09
N ALA A 47 -13.61 13.47 -24.47
CA ALA A 47 -13.12 12.27 -25.18
C ALA A 47 -14.23 11.45 -25.87
N HIS A 48 -15.46 11.50 -25.37
CA HIS A 48 -16.64 10.88 -26.01
C HIS A 48 -17.35 11.82 -26.99
N GLY A 49 -16.73 12.94 -27.35
CA GLY A 49 -17.29 13.94 -28.26
C GLY A 49 -18.43 14.76 -27.66
N ILE A 50 -18.68 14.64 -26.34
CA ILE A 50 -19.69 15.43 -25.64
C ILE A 50 -19.06 16.76 -25.28
N ASN A 51 -19.29 17.76 -26.13
CA ASN A 51 -18.85 19.12 -25.87
C ASN A 51 -19.58 19.67 -24.64
N LEU A 52 -18.85 19.81 -23.53
CA LEU A 52 -19.39 20.23 -22.24
C LEU A 52 -20.03 21.63 -22.32
N ALA A 53 -19.42 22.53 -23.10
CA ALA A 53 -19.95 23.87 -23.33
C ALA A 53 -21.28 23.83 -24.11
N SER A 54 -21.40 22.94 -25.11
CA SER A 54 -22.65 22.72 -25.85
C SER A 54 -23.76 22.14 -24.95
N LEU A 55 -23.40 21.20 -24.06
CA LEU A 55 -24.34 20.60 -23.11
C LEU A 55 -24.82 21.65 -22.09
N LEU A 56 -23.92 22.47 -21.55
CA LEU A 56 -24.25 23.57 -20.64
C LEU A 56 -25.11 24.64 -21.31
N LEU A 57 -24.81 25.01 -22.56
CA LEU A 57 -25.63 25.94 -23.35
C LEU A 57 -27.05 25.38 -23.59
N LYS A 58 -27.18 24.09 -23.90
CA LYS A 58 -28.50 23.43 -24.06
C LYS A 58 -29.27 23.32 -22.74
N LEU A 59 -28.58 23.12 -21.61
CA LEU A 59 -29.18 23.12 -20.28
C LEU A 59 -29.62 24.52 -19.84
N LEU A 60 -28.89 25.57 -20.23
CA LEU A 60 -29.27 26.96 -19.99
C LEU A 60 -30.45 27.41 -20.87
N ALA A 61 -30.69 26.73 -22.00
CA ALA A 61 -31.83 27.00 -22.88
C ALA A 61 -33.16 26.41 -22.38
N PHE A 62 -33.14 25.44 -21.45
CA PHE A 62 -34.35 24.98 -20.78
C PHE A 62 -34.80 26.03 -19.76
N GLN A 63 -36.01 26.56 -19.89
CA GLN A 63 -36.62 27.42 -18.87
C GLN A 63 -37.55 26.61 -17.96
N GLY A 64 -37.51 26.91 -16.65
CA GLY A 64 -38.46 26.37 -15.67
C GLY A 64 -38.12 24.98 -15.11
N GLU A 65 -39.14 24.20 -14.76
CA GLU A 65 -39.01 22.96 -13.99
C GLU A 65 -38.21 21.85 -14.70
N LEU A 66 -38.19 21.85 -16.04
CA LEU A 66 -37.43 20.89 -16.85
C LEU A 66 -35.91 21.07 -16.72
N GLN A 67 -35.43 22.29 -16.51
CA GLN A 67 -34.01 22.58 -16.33
C GLN A 67 -33.49 21.93 -15.03
N TRP A 68 -34.30 21.98 -13.98
CA TRP A 68 -33.98 21.38 -12.69
C TRP A 68 -33.84 19.86 -12.81
N LEU A 69 -34.84 19.22 -13.43
CA LEU A 69 -34.84 17.77 -13.62
C LEU A 69 -33.61 17.32 -14.44
N ALA A 70 -33.32 18.01 -15.54
CA ALA A 70 -32.17 17.70 -16.38
C ALA A 70 -30.83 17.83 -15.62
N THR A 71 -30.69 18.86 -14.78
CA THR A 71 -29.49 19.09 -13.96
C THR A 71 -29.30 18.00 -12.91
N VAL A 72 -30.39 17.60 -12.22
CA VAL A 72 -30.36 16.51 -11.24
C VAL A 72 -29.98 15.20 -11.91
N LEU A 73 -30.63 14.85 -13.04
CA LEU A 73 -30.35 13.62 -13.79
C LEU A 73 -28.90 13.58 -14.29
N LEU A 74 -28.37 14.68 -14.83
CA LEU A 74 -26.97 14.75 -15.27
C LEU A 74 -26.01 14.60 -14.10
N THR A 75 -26.30 15.20 -12.94
CA THR A 75 -25.44 15.11 -11.74
C THR A 75 -25.44 13.68 -11.18
N VAL A 76 -26.60 13.03 -11.13
CA VAL A 76 -26.71 11.62 -10.72
C VAL A 76 -25.98 10.72 -11.71
N TYR A 77 -26.13 10.94 -13.02
CA TYR A 77 -25.43 10.20 -14.06
C TYR A 77 -23.92 10.39 -13.97
N ALA A 78 -23.42 11.62 -13.84
CA ALA A 78 -21.99 11.92 -13.70
C ALA A 78 -21.41 11.32 -12.40
N SER A 79 -22.18 11.36 -11.30
CA SER A 79 -21.77 10.73 -10.03
C SER A 79 -21.73 9.21 -10.13
N TYR A 80 -22.73 8.61 -10.79
CA TYR A 80 -22.75 7.19 -11.06
C TYR A 80 -21.56 6.79 -11.94
N MET A 81 -21.33 7.49 -13.06
CA MET A 81 -20.20 7.25 -13.97
C MET A 81 -18.86 7.47 -13.28
N GLY A 82 -18.72 8.52 -12.45
CA GLY A 82 -17.53 8.76 -11.64
C GLY A 82 -17.29 7.66 -10.61
N MET A 83 -18.34 7.12 -9.99
CA MET A 83 -18.25 5.99 -9.08
C MET A 83 -17.94 4.68 -9.80
N GLN A 84 -18.54 4.44 -10.97
CA GLN A 84 -18.22 3.28 -11.80
C GLN A 84 -16.78 3.36 -12.29
N ARG A 85 -16.31 4.53 -12.69
CA ARG A 85 -14.90 4.78 -13.01
C ARG A 85 -14.01 4.66 -11.81
N TRP A 86 -14.39 5.11 -10.63
CA TRP A 86 -13.58 4.90 -9.42
C TRP A 86 -13.52 3.41 -9.03
N LYS A 87 -14.61 2.67 -9.24
CA LYS A 87 -14.66 1.21 -9.07
C LYS A 87 -13.88 0.47 -10.17
N ALA A 88 -13.85 1.00 -11.39
CA ALA A 88 -13.19 0.42 -12.55
C ALA A 88 -11.73 0.87 -12.70
N ALA A 89 -11.40 2.04 -12.17
CA ALA A 89 -10.04 2.55 -11.99
C ALA A 89 -9.43 1.65 -10.95
N ARG A 90 -8.84 0.58 -11.47
CA ARG A 90 -7.79 -0.13 -10.78
C ARG A 90 -6.76 0.96 -10.49
N PHE A 91 -6.50 1.22 -9.21
CA PHE A 91 -5.45 2.13 -8.75
C PHE A 91 -4.10 1.43 -8.44
N PRO A 92 -3.65 0.35 -9.12
CA PRO A 92 -2.31 -0.18 -8.94
C PRO A 92 -1.24 0.74 -9.57
N ASP A 93 -1.57 2.01 -9.77
CA ASP A 93 -0.61 3.05 -10.11
C ASP A 93 0.23 3.45 -8.91
N ILE A 94 -0.04 2.94 -7.71
CA ILE A 94 0.78 3.15 -6.51
C ILE A 94 1.48 1.85 -6.11
N VAL A 95 2.79 1.93 -5.93
CA VAL A 95 3.65 0.88 -5.38
C VAL A 95 4.05 1.24 -3.96
N ASN A 96 3.78 0.33 -3.02
CA ASN A 96 4.13 0.44 -1.62
C ASN A 96 5.22 -0.57 -1.27
N ILE A 97 6.39 -0.09 -0.83
CA ILE A 97 7.45 -0.96 -0.31
C ILE A 97 7.23 -1.10 1.19
N SER A 98 6.94 -2.31 1.65
CA SER A 98 6.67 -2.57 3.07
C SER A 98 7.71 -3.50 3.68
N LEU A 99 8.27 -3.10 4.83
CA LEU A 99 9.04 -3.98 5.71
C LEU A 99 8.08 -4.74 6.63
N ASN A 100 8.23 -6.05 6.66
CA ASN A 100 7.35 -6.96 7.39
C ASN A 100 8.19 -7.78 8.34
N MET A 101 7.87 -7.73 9.63
CA MET A 101 8.69 -8.34 10.68
C MET A 101 7.81 -8.94 11.78
N LEU A 102 8.28 -10.03 12.38
CA LEU A 102 7.72 -10.60 13.59
C LEU A 102 8.50 -10.10 14.79
N ASP A 103 7.93 -9.15 15.52
CA ASP A 103 8.53 -8.62 16.73
C ASP A 103 8.03 -9.43 17.92
N PRO A 104 8.88 -9.88 18.87
CA PRO A 104 8.37 -10.24 20.19
C PRO A 104 7.44 -9.12 20.68
N ALA A 105 6.23 -9.46 21.14
CA ALA A 105 5.38 -8.46 21.78
C ALA A 105 6.21 -7.85 22.90
N LEU A 106 6.46 -6.54 22.81
CA LEU A 106 6.76 -5.77 24.00
C LEU A 106 5.63 -6.10 25.00
N PRO A 107 5.95 -6.41 26.26
CA PRO A 107 4.93 -6.69 27.26
C PRO A 107 3.85 -5.63 27.16
N GLN A 108 2.60 -6.02 26.87
CA GLN A 108 1.48 -5.08 26.73
C GLN A 108 1.36 -4.15 27.94
N GLU A 109 1.94 -4.55 29.08
CA GLU A 109 2.17 -3.70 30.24
C GLU A 109 2.74 -2.32 29.88
N ASP A 110 3.69 -2.16 28.96
CA ASP A 110 4.28 -0.84 28.67
C ASP A 110 3.36 0.10 27.88
N ILE A 111 2.52 -0.44 26.98
CA ILE A 111 1.53 0.35 26.24
C ILE A 111 0.31 0.66 27.12
N ALA A 112 -0.13 -0.31 27.93
CA ALA A 112 -1.24 -0.15 28.86
C ALA A 112 -0.88 0.76 30.06
N ARG A 113 0.35 0.69 30.58
CA ARG A 113 0.88 1.61 31.61
C ARG A 113 0.79 3.07 31.16
N ARG A 114 0.96 3.35 29.86
CA ARG A 114 0.80 4.71 29.30
C ARG A 114 -0.64 5.18 29.15
N ARG A 115 -1.64 4.27 29.11
CA ARG A 115 -3.04 4.64 28.79
C ARG A 115 -4.01 4.53 29.95
N SER A 116 -3.84 3.62 30.93
CA SER A 116 -4.69 3.60 32.14
C SER A 116 -4.18 2.62 33.22
N PRO A 117 -3.86 3.08 34.45
CA PRO A 117 -3.39 2.22 35.55
C PRO A 117 -4.37 1.16 36.06
N ARG A 118 -5.66 1.22 35.68
CA ARG A 118 -6.69 0.27 36.14
C ARG A 118 -6.79 -0.99 35.28
N LEU A 119 -6.31 -0.98 34.04
CA LEU A 119 -6.36 -2.16 33.15
C LEU A 119 -5.27 -3.21 33.47
N THR A 120 -4.18 -2.79 34.09
CA THR A 120 -2.99 -3.63 34.36
C THR A 120 -3.24 -4.76 35.35
N ARG A 121 -4.26 -4.67 36.23
CA ARG A 121 -4.49 -5.69 37.26
C ARG A 121 -5.14 -6.97 36.71
N LYS A 122 -5.92 -6.88 35.62
CA LYS A 122 -6.50 -8.06 34.95
C LYS A 122 -5.52 -8.76 34.00
N LEU A 123 -4.59 -8.02 33.41
CA LEU A 123 -3.60 -8.56 32.45
C LEU A 123 -2.47 -9.37 33.11
N ARG A 124 -2.30 -9.27 34.44
CA ARG A 124 -1.23 -9.97 35.19
C ARG A 124 -1.49 -11.45 35.48
N ALA A 125 -2.72 -11.93 35.28
CA ALA A 125 -3.10 -13.29 35.66
C ALA A 125 -2.94 -14.33 34.53
N GLU A 126 -2.70 -13.89 33.29
CA GLU A 126 -2.35 -14.79 32.19
C GLU A 126 -0.83 -14.89 32.11
N GLU A 127 -0.27 -16.11 32.18
CA GLU A 127 1.15 -16.32 31.92
C GLU A 127 1.50 -15.69 30.56
N PRO A 128 2.61 -14.94 30.47
CA PRO A 128 3.04 -14.32 29.22
C PRO A 128 3.57 -15.42 28.30
N THR A 129 2.66 -16.16 27.66
CA THR A 129 2.96 -16.76 26.37
C THR A 129 3.49 -15.61 25.53
N GLN A 130 4.74 -15.73 25.08
CA GLN A 130 5.46 -14.68 24.39
C GLN A 130 4.72 -14.38 23.07
N ARG A 131 3.72 -13.50 23.12
CA ARG A 131 2.88 -13.20 21.97
C ARG A 131 3.79 -12.55 20.94
N VAL A 132 3.80 -13.06 19.72
CA VAL A 132 4.53 -12.45 18.61
C VAL A 132 3.58 -11.46 17.94
N VAL A 133 4.05 -10.26 17.64
CA VAL A 133 3.26 -9.26 16.92
C VAL A 133 3.83 -9.09 15.53
N LEU A 134 2.96 -9.26 14.55
CA LEU A 134 3.28 -9.00 13.16
C LEU A 134 3.19 -7.49 12.89
N LYS A 135 4.34 -6.89 12.60
CA LYS A 135 4.50 -5.46 12.33
C LYS A 135 4.75 -5.21 10.84
N PHE A 136 4.17 -4.12 10.36
CA PHE A 136 4.26 -3.69 8.98
C PHE A 136 4.61 -2.21 8.91
N ARG A 137 5.67 -1.85 8.20
CA ARG A 137 6.08 -0.46 8.03
C ARG A 137 6.24 -0.17 6.54
N THR A 138 5.56 0.87 6.06
CA THR A 138 5.81 1.38 4.71
C THR A 138 7.13 2.14 4.76
N ILE A 139 8.11 1.71 3.96
CA ILE A 139 9.40 2.40 3.83
C ILE A 139 9.33 3.43 2.71
N ALA A 140 8.64 3.09 1.61
CA ALA A 140 8.46 3.98 0.48
C ALA A 140 7.11 3.76 -0.18
N GLU A 141 6.56 4.83 -0.75
CA GLU A 141 5.38 4.80 -1.59
C GLU A 141 5.63 5.69 -2.81
N LYS A 142 5.46 5.13 -4.02
CA LYS A 142 5.74 5.80 -5.28
C LYS A 142 4.66 5.47 -6.31
N LEU A 143 4.54 6.28 -7.35
CA LEU A 143 3.75 5.87 -8.51
C LEU A 143 4.48 4.74 -9.25
N LEU A 144 3.73 3.82 -9.86
CA LEU A 144 4.27 2.70 -10.63
C LEU A 144 5.14 3.21 -11.79
N LYS A 145 4.79 4.36 -12.39
CA LYS A 145 5.60 5.04 -13.41
C LYS A 145 6.95 5.55 -12.92
N ASP A 146 7.06 5.86 -11.64
CA ASP A 146 8.32 6.33 -11.04
C ASP A 146 9.16 5.14 -10.52
N PHE A 147 8.52 3.97 -10.33
CA PHE A 147 9.17 2.73 -9.92
C PHE A 147 9.71 1.94 -11.12
N VAL A 148 8.86 1.76 -12.13
CA VAL A 148 9.12 1.02 -13.37
C VAL A 148 9.05 2.02 -14.52
N LEU A 149 10.23 2.46 -14.97
CA LEU A 149 10.35 3.56 -15.92
C LEU A 149 9.84 3.20 -17.32
N ASP A 150 9.94 1.93 -17.70
CA ASP A 150 9.50 1.46 -19.02
C ASP A 150 8.01 1.07 -19.04
N ASP A 151 7.31 1.50 -20.10
CA ASP A 151 5.87 1.26 -20.27
C ASP A 151 5.53 -0.23 -20.39
N HIS A 152 6.46 -1.02 -20.95
CA HIS A 152 6.27 -2.45 -21.14
C HIS A 152 6.17 -3.18 -19.80
N GLY A 153 7.17 -3.04 -18.94
CA GLY A 153 7.25 -3.61 -17.60
C GLY A 153 6.09 -3.19 -16.72
N ARG A 154 5.62 -1.94 -16.84
CA ARG A 154 4.39 -1.49 -16.16
C ARG A 154 3.18 -2.28 -16.62
N ASN A 155 2.97 -2.38 -17.93
CA ASN A 155 1.83 -3.10 -18.49
C ASN A 155 1.87 -4.59 -18.12
N VAL A 156 3.06 -5.20 -18.11
CA VAL A 156 3.29 -6.57 -17.65
C VAL A 156 2.89 -6.73 -16.18
N LEU A 157 3.42 -5.88 -15.28
CA LEU A 157 3.09 -5.91 -13.85
C LEU A 157 1.60 -5.72 -13.59
N LEU A 158 0.97 -4.77 -14.29
CA LEU A 158 -0.45 -4.49 -14.15
C LEU A 158 -1.31 -5.68 -14.59
N LYS A 159 -1.07 -6.22 -15.79
CA LYS A 159 -1.78 -7.42 -16.28
C LYS A 159 -1.53 -8.64 -15.38
N ALA A 160 -0.31 -8.80 -14.88
CA ALA A 160 0.01 -9.86 -13.94
C ALA A 160 -0.73 -9.69 -12.61
N ALA A 161 -0.79 -8.48 -12.06
CA ALA A 161 -1.49 -8.17 -10.83
C ALA A 161 -3.00 -8.44 -10.90
N GLU A 162 -3.59 -8.40 -12.10
CA GLU A 162 -5.00 -8.73 -12.32
C GLU A 162 -5.28 -10.23 -12.21
N ARG A 163 -4.24 -11.07 -12.30
CA ARG A 163 -4.35 -12.53 -12.19
C ARG A 163 -4.23 -13.02 -10.74
N THR A 164 -3.91 -12.15 -9.78
CA THR A 164 -3.88 -12.54 -8.36
C THR A 164 -5.28 -12.90 -7.87
N GLN A 165 -5.33 -13.86 -6.94
CA GLN A 165 -6.56 -14.44 -6.41
C GLN A 165 -6.53 -14.43 -4.87
N VAL A 166 -7.67 -14.73 -4.25
CA VAL A 166 -7.75 -14.92 -2.80
C VAL A 166 -6.83 -16.08 -2.38
N GLY A 167 -5.89 -15.82 -1.47
CA GLY A 167 -4.88 -16.81 -1.05
C GLY A 167 -3.69 -16.94 -2.00
N GLN A 168 -3.69 -16.25 -3.15
CA GLN A 168 -2.57 -16.19 -4.10
C GLN A 168 -2.21 -14.73 -4.39
N PRO A 169 -1.59 -14.04 -3.41
CA PRO A 169 -1.33 -12.61 -3.50
C PRO A 169 -0.08 -12.27 -4.32
N ILE A 170 0.83 -13.22 -4.54
CA ILE A 170 2.07 -13.00 -5.29
C ILE A 170 1.72 -12.77 -6.77
N ILE A 171 2.31 -11.74 -7.38
CA ILE A 171 2.05 -11.38 -8.77
C ILE A 171 2.67 -12.43 -9.71
N PRO A 172 1.89 -13.07 -10.59
CA PRO A 172 2.39 -14.06 -11.53
C PRO A 172 3.09 -13.44 -12.73
N LEU A 173 4.40 -13.61 -12.80
CA LEU A 173 5.25 -13.14 -13.89
C LEU A 173 5.82 -14.33 -14.67
N SER A 174 6.12 -14.11 -15.96
CA SER A 174 6.96 -15.05 -16.72
C SER A 174 8.40 -15.00 -16.19
N LYS A 175 9.24 -15.98 -16.54
CA LYS A 175 10.64 -16.02 -16.10
C LYS A 175 11.41 -14.77 -16.55
N GLU A 176 11.23 -14.40 -17.80
CA GLU A 176 11.89 -13.26 -18.45
C GLU A 176 11.46 -11.93 -17.82
N ASP A 177 10.15 -11.78 -17.60
CA ASP A 177 9.59 -10.58 -16.94
C ASP A 177 10.06 -10.50 -15.49
N ALA A 178 10.10 -11.63 -14.78
CA ALA A 178 10.49 -11.68 -13.38
C ALA A 178 11.94 -11.22 -13.17
N ILE A 179 12.87 -11.62 -14.04
CA ILE A 179 14.26 -11.14 -13.99
C ILE A 179 14.32 -9.63 -14.17
N SER A 180 13.59 -9.10 -15.15
CA SER A 180 13.55 -7.65 -15.44
C SER A 180 12.98 -6.86 -14.27
N ILE A 181 11.84 -7.29 -13.72
CA ILE A 181 11.21 -6.66 -12.57
C ILE A 181 12.08 -6.79 -11.30
N LYS A 182 12.75 -7.91 -11.11
CA LYS A 182 13.70 -8.12 -10.00
C LYS A 182 14.83 -7.10 -10.04
N ILE A 183 15.48 -6.91 -11.19
CA ILE A 183 16.56 -5.93 -11.36
C ILE A 183 16.07 -4.51 -11.03
N LEU A 184 14.90 -4.11 -11.57
CA LEU A 184 14.30 -2.81 -11.27
C LEU A 184 14.02 -2.63 -9.78
N THR A 185 13.50 -3.69 -9.13
CA THR A 185 13.18 -3.67 -7.70
C THR A 185 14.44 -3.54 -6.85
N ILE A 186 15.50 -4.28 -7.17
CA ILE A 186 16.80 -4.18 -6.48
C ILE A 186 17.37 -2.77 -6.62
N ASN A 187 17.32 -2.18 -7.81
CA ASN A 187 17.77 -0.80 -8.02
C ASN A 187 16.99 0.18 -7.12
N GLN A 188 15.66 0.05 -7.05
CA GLN A 188 14.83 0.89 -6.19
C GLN A 188 15.13 0.69 -4.69
N LEU A 189 15.33 -0.56 -4.25
CA LEU A 189 15.68 -0.87 -2.87
C LEU A 189 17.08 -0.37 -2.50
N SER A 190 18.04 -0.46 -3.42
CA SER A 190 19.41 0.04 -3.20
C SER A 190 19.43 1.55 -2.91
N GLY A 191 18.55 2.30 -3.58
CA GLY A 191 18.38 3.74 -3.36
C GLY A 191 17.82 4.10 -1.97
N LEU A 192 17.29 3.13 -1.21
CA LEU A 192 16.81 3.34 0.16
C LEU A 192 17.88 3.14 1.23
N MET A 193 19.05 2.58 0.87
CA MET A 193 20.09 2.22 1.83
C MET A 193 21.44 2.96 1.63
N PRO A 194 21.50 4.22 1.14
CA PRO A 194 22.79 4.90 0.94
C PRO A 194 23.52 5.15 2.26
N GLU A 195 22.79 5.36 3.36
CA GLU A 195 23.38 5.62 4.68
C GLU A 195 24.22 4.44 5.17
N GLY A 196 23.76 3.20 4.98
CA GLY A 196 24.51 2.01 5.38
C GLY A 196 25.86 1.92 4.65
N TRP A 197 25.87 2.23 3.35
CA TRP A 197 27.10 2.28 2.55
C TRP A 197 28.06 3.36 3.01
N LEU A 198 27.55 4.58 3.25
CA LEU A 198 28.38 5.69 3.73
C LEU A 198 28.98 5.40 5.11
N ARG A 199 28.20 4.82 6.02
CA ARG A 199 28.67 4.40 7.35
C ARG A 199 29.77 3.36 7.26
N ALA A 200 29.58 2.33 6.44
CA ALA A 200 30.60 1.31 6.21
C ALA A 200 31.89 1.93 5.65
N ALA A 201 31.78 2.87 4.71
CA ALA A 201 32.93 3.53 4.09
C ALA A 201 33.77 4.38 5.06
N VAL A 202 33.17 4.92 6.13
CA VAL A 202 33.88 5.67 7.18
C VAL A 202 34.24 4.83 8.41
N GLY A 203 34.12 3.50 8.32
CA GLY A 203 34.46 2.58 9.43
C GLY A 203 33.48 2.60 10.60
N LEU A 204 32.26 3.10 10.40
CA LEU A 204 31.20 3.03 11.41
C LEU A 204 30.55 1.63 11.38
N PRO A 205 30.06 1.14 12.54
CA PRO A 205 29.39 -0.15 12.60
C PRO A 205 28.10 -0.12 11.76
N VAL A 206 27.92 -1.19 10.99
CA VAL A 206 26.76 -1.46 10.14
C VAL A 206 26.30 -2.90 10.35
N ASP A 207 24.99 -3.10 10.38
CA ASP A 207 24.38 -4.42 10.44
C ASP A 207 24.03 -4.88 9.03
N VAL A 208 24.37 -6.12 8.71
CA VAL A 208 24.02 -6.78 7.44
C VAL A 208 22.97 -7.85 7.73
N SER A 209 21.93 -7.92 6.91
CA SER A 209 20.87 -8.90 7.07
C SER A 209 20.33 -9.31 5.71
N ASN A 210 19.87 -10.56 5.61
CA ASN A 210 19.28 -11.10 4.39
C ASN A 210 17.79 -10.84 4.37
N PHE A 211 17.33 -10.29 3.24
CA PHE A 211 15.93 -10.03 2.98
C PHE A 211 15.49 -10.74 1.71
N ALA A 212 14.30 -11.34 1.77
CA ALA A 212 13.54 -11.71 0.60
C ALA A 212 12.59 -10.55 0.25
N PHE A 213 12.23 -10.44 -1.03
CA PHE A 213 11.12 -9.58 -1.43
C PHE A 213 10.19 -10.28 -2.40
N ALA A 214 8.92 -9.90 -2.37
CA ALA A 214 7.91 -10.37 -3.32
C ALA A 214 7.00 -9.24 -3.77
N TRP A 215 6.63 -9.25 -5.04
CA TRP A 215 5.58 -8.39 -5.57
C TRP A 215 4.23 -9.02 -5.30
N CYS A 216 3.35 -8.26 -4.65
CA CYS A 216 2.05 -8.73 -4.21
C CYS A 216 0.92 -7.78 -4.64
N ASN A 217 -0.24 -8.35 -4.92
CA ASN A 217 -1.52 -7.65 -5.01
C ASN A 217 -2.58 -8.46 -4.26
N GLU A 218 -2.83 -8.06 -3.02
CA GLU A 218 -3.68 -8.81 -2.10
C GLU A 218 -5.16 -8.71 -2.50
N VAL A 219 -5.92 -9.81 -2.35
CA VAL A 219 -7.37 -9.82 -2.59
C VAL A 219 -8.09 -10.06 -1.26
N ASP A 220 -8.91 -9.10 -0.83
CA ASP A 220 -9.69 -9.21 0.42
C ASP A 220 -10.75 -10.32 0.25
N PRO A 221 -10.69 -11.42 1.02
CA PRO A 221 -11.61 -12.55 0.88
C PRO A 221 -13.06 -12.16 1.18
N LYS A 222 -13.28 -11.19 2.08
CA LYS A 222 -14.63 -10.77 2.49
C LYS A 222 -15.27 -9.88 1.45
N LYS A 223 -14.49 -8.95 0.90
CA LYS A 223 -14.98 -7.96 -0.06
C LYS A 223 -14.90 -8.43 -1.51
N LYS A 224 -14.12 -9.48 -1.77
CA LYS A 224 -13.74 -9.93 -3.13
C LYS A 224 -13.17 -8.78 -3.97
N MET A 225 -12.48 -7.84 -3.31
CA MET A 225 -11.86 -6.69 -3.94
C MET A 225 -10.35 -6.76 -3.76
N ARG A 226 -9.61 -6.43 -4.80
CA ARG A 226 -8.16 -6.27 -4.73
C ARG A 226 -7.80 -5.02 -3.96
N THR A 227 -6.65 -5.04 -3.30
CA THR A 227 -6.06 -3.81 -2.78
C THR A 227 -5.80 -2.85 -3.93
N SER A 228 -5.97 -1.56 -3.69
CA SER A 228 -5.64 -0.56 -4.71
C SER A 228 -4.15 -0.56 -5.01
N LYS A 229 -3.29 -0.80 -4.02
CA LYS A 229 -1.84 -0.64 -4.16
C LYS A 229 -1.15 -1.96 -4.50
N LEU A 230 -0.20 -1.93 -5.43
CA LEU A 230 0.80 -2.98 -5.54
C LEU A 230 1.76 -2.88 -4.36
N ARG A 231 2.24 -4.01 -3.86
CA ARG A 231 3.18 -4.05 -2.76
C ARG A 231 4.46 -4.78 -3.13
N VAL A 232 5.59 -4.23 -2.74
CA VAL A 232 6.85 -4.95 -2.63
C VAL A 232 7.04 -5.28 -1.16
N MET A 233 6.79 -6.53 -0.79
CA MET A 233 6.92 -6.99 0.59
C MET A 233 8.36 -7.40 0.86
N LEU A 234 9.11 -6.58 1.60
CA LEU A 234 10.45 -6.86 2.06
C LEU A 234 10.38 -7.59 3.42
N VAL A 235 11.00 -8.76 3.52
CA VAL A 235 10.89 -9.63 4.69
C VAL A 235 12.26 -10.21 5.05
N PRO A 236 12.73 -10.10 6.31
CA PRO A 236 13.93 -10.81 6.73
C PRO A 236 13.76 -12.32 6.53
N VAL A 237 14.80 -13.01 6.07
CA VAL A 237 14.72 -14.47 5.83
C VAL A 237 14.35 -15.24 7.11
N ALA A 238 14.96 -14.88 8.25
CA ALA A 238 14.61 -15.44 9.56
C ALA A 238 13.13 -15.21 9.95
N THR A 239 12.51 -14.13 9.46
CA THR A 239 11.08 -13.90 9.66
C THR A 239 10.25 -14.88 8.82
N LEU A 240 10.63 -15.17 7.57
CA LEU A 240 9.93 -16.14 6.73
C LEU A 240 10.01 -17.56 7.31
N GLU A 241 11.17 -17.98 7.83
CA GLU A 241 11.33 -19.28 8.50
C GLU A 241 10.35 -19.42 9.66
N ARG A 242 10.27 -18.37 10.50
CA ARG A 242 9.36 -18.31 11.63
C ARG A 242 7.89 -18.25 11.22
N VAL A 243 7.56 -17.53 10.15
CA VAL A 243 6.20 -17.52 9.58
C VAL A 243 5.80 -18.94 9.18
N LEU A 244 6.67 -19.67 8.47
CA LEU A 244 6.39 -21.02 8.02
C LEU A 244 6.27 -22.00 9.19
N SER A 245 7.15 -21.90 10.20
CA SER A 245 7.09 -22.76 11.39
C SER A 245 5.77 -22.57 12.15
N MET A 246 5.35 -21.32 12.36
CA MET A 246 4.08 -21.01 13.02
C MET A 246 2.88 -21.50 12.20
N ALA A 247 2.90 -21.28 10.88
CA ALA A 247 1.83 -21.72 9.99
C ALA A 247 1.64 -23.26 10.01
N ARG A 248 2.73 -24.03 10.04
CA ARG A 248 2.71 -25.50 10.20
C ARG A 248 2.08 -25.96 11.51
N LEU A 249 2.23 -25.17 12.57
CA LEU A 249 1.61 -25.43 13.87
C LEU A 249 0.16 -24.92 13.95
N GLY A 250 -0.38 -24.31 12.88
CA GLY A 250 -1.69 -23.66 12.91
C GLY A 250 -1.71 -22.38 13.76
N GLU A 251 -0.55 -21.85 14.10
CA GLU A 251 -0.41 -20.64 14.90
C GLU A 251 -0.49 -19.38 14.04
N ARG A 252 -1.02 -18.30 14.61
CA ARG A 252 -1.05 -16.98 14.00
C ARG A 252 -0.58 -15.92 15.00
N PRO A 253 0.34 -15.02 14.61
CA PRO A 253 0.75 -13.93 15.48
C PRO A 253 -0.41 -12.95 15.69
N ALA A 254 -0.31 -12.17 16.77
CA ALA A 254 -1.16 -11.01 16.93
C ALA A 254 -0.83 -10.00 15.82
N VAL A 255 -1.84 -9.28 15.32
CA VAL A 255 -1.67 -8.25 14.30
C VAL A 255 -1.83 -6.87 14.93
N GLU A 256 -1.01 -5.91 14.50
CA GLU A 256 -1.09 -4.52 14.99
C GLU A 256 -2.44 -3.86 14.65
N PHE A 257 -3.02 -4.23 13.51
CA PHE A 257 -4.33 -3.76 13.05
C PHE A 257 -5.16 -4.94 12.52
N PRO A 258 -6.49 -4.96 12.71
CA PRO A 258 -7.36 -6.01 12.17
C PRO A 258 -7.26 -6.16 10.65
N SER A 259 -7.05 -5.05 9.92
CA SER A 259 -6.87 -5.06 8.46
C SER A 259 -5.57 -5.72 8.01
N ALA A 260 -4.61 -5.88 8.92
CA ALA A 260 -3.32 -6.51 8.63
C ALA A 260 -3.37 -8.05 8.73
N ALA A 261 -4.54 -8.63 9.07
CA ALA A 261 -4.74 -10.06 9.04
C ALA A 261 -4.39 -10.66 7.66
N LEU A 262 -4.87 -10.07 6.56
CA LEU A 262 -4.61 -10.54 5.19
C LEU A 262 -3.11 -10.68 4.85
N ARG A 263 -2.28 -9.85 5.49
CA ARG A 263 -0.83 -9.87 5.28
C ARG A 263 -0.16 -11.08 5.91
N TRP A 264 -0.74 -11.64 6.97
CA TRP A 264 -0.25 -12.93 7.50
C TRP A 264 -0.36 -14.01 6.44
N ASP A 265 -1.53 -14.12 5.82
CA ASP A 265 -1.80 -15.13 4.79
C ASP A 265 -0.87 -14.91 3.59
N THR A 266 -0.61 -13.65 3.24
CA THR A 266 0.38 -13.27 2.22
C THR A 266 1.81 -13.67 2.58
N LEU A 267 2.24 -13.45 3.82
CA LEU A 267 3.57 -13.87 4.27
C LEU A 267 3.72 -15.39 4.28
N VAL A 268 2.67 -16.14 4.62
CA VAL A 268 2.67 -17.61 4.52
C VAL A 268 2.86 -18.03 3.07
N SER A 269 2.14 -17.42 2.11
CA SER A 269 2.35 -17.69 0.67
C SER A 269 3.77 -17.36 0.22
N ILE A 270 4.34 -16.24 0.67
CA ILE A 270 5.72 -15.86 0.34
C ILE A 270 6.71 -16.87 0.93
N ALA A 271 6.55 -17.26 2.19
CA ALA A 271 7.43 -18.22 2.84
C ALA A 271 7.37 -19.59 2.16
N ALA A 272 6.17 -20.08 1.84
CA ALA A 272 5.99 -21.33 1.11
C ALA A 272 6.66 -21.29 -0.27
N ALA A 273 6.47 -20.21 -1.04
CA ALA A 273 7.11 -20.06 -2.34
C ALA A 273 8.64 -19.93 -2.24
N PHE A 274 9.15 -19.20 -1.24
CA PHE A 274 10.59 -19.00 -1.02
C PHE A 274 11.32 -20.30 -0.65
N PHE A 275 10.72 -21.11 0.23
CA PHE A 275 11.29 -22.39 0.67
C PHE A 275 10.86 -23.60 -0.18
N GLN A 276 10.09 -23.37 -1.26
CA GLN A 276 9.55 -24.42 -2.13
C GLN A 276 8.73 -25.47 -1.36
N ASP A 277 7.94 -25.02 -0.38
CA ASP A 277 7.10 -25.91 0.43
C ASP A 277 5.76 -26.17 -0.27
N GLU A 278 5.67 -27.32 -0.97
CA GLU A 278 4.48 -27.73 -1.73
C GLU A 278 3.24 -27.93 -0.84
N SER A 279 3.40 -28.19 0.47
CA SER A 279 2.28 -28.49 1.38
C SER A 279 1.31 -27.32 1.57
N PHE A 280 1.77 -26.08 1.37
CA PHE A 280 0.97 -24.86 1.48
C PHE A 280 0.50 -24.29 0.13
N MET A 281 0.99 -24.84 -0.98
CA MET A 281 0.74 -24.29 -2.32
C MET A 281 -0.60 -24.75 -2.92
N GLY A 282 -1.38 -25.61 -2.25
CA GLY A 282 -2.77 -25.90 -2.60
C GLY A 282 -2.98 -26.42 -4.04
N GLY A 283 -2.04 -27.20 -4.56
CA GLY A 283 -2.07 -27.71 -5.94
C GLY A 283 -1.56 -26.72 -7.00
N PHE A 284 -0.98 -25.60 -6.58
CA PHE A 284 -0.26 -24.69 -7.47
C PHE A 284 1.09 -25.31 -7.83
N SER A 285 1.22 -25.82 -9.05
CA SER A 285 2.51 -26.18 -9.61
C SER A 285 3.28 -24.88 -9.88
N LEU A 286 4.32 -24.63 -9.09
CA LEU A 286 5.35 -23.68 -9.47
C LEU A 286 6.07 -24.31 -10.66
N ASP A 287 5.70 -23.90 -11.87
CA ASP A 287 6.56 -24.13 -13.03
C ASP A 287 7.98 -23.63 -12.70
N GLU A 288 9.03 -24.34 -13.11
CA GLU A 288 10.44 -24.08 -12.75
C GLU A 288 10.86 -22.62 -13.04
N SER A 289 10.11 -21.94 -13.90
CA SER A 289 10.19 -20.50 -14.19
C SER A 289 10.08 -19.61 -12.94
N TRP A 290 9.31 -19.99 -11.92
CA TRP A 290 9.04 -19.18 -10.75
C TRP A 290 10.16 -19.14 -9.70
N VAL A 291 10.82 -20.28 -9.49
CA VAL A 291 11.86 -20.42 -8.45
C VAL A 291 13.02 -19.44 -8.69
N SER A 292 13.32 -19.13 -9.96
CA SER A 292 14.35 -18.16 -10.34
C SER A 292 14.01 -16.68 -10.04
N SER A 293 12.76 -16.38 -9.69
CA SER A 293 12.31 -15.00 -9.38
C SER A 293 12.43 -14.63 -7.90
N LEU A 294 12.37 -15.62 -7.01
CA LEU A 294 12.54 -15.50 -5.55
C LEU A 294 14.02 -15.67 -5.17
N ASP A 295 14.88 -14.92 -5.83
CA ASP A 295 16.31 -14.93 -5.54
C ASP A 295 16.67 -13.93 -4.44
N ILE A 296 17.63 -14.33 -3.60
CA ILE A 296 18.21 -13.53 -2.52
C ILE A 296 18.78 -12.23 -3.09
N ALA A 297 18.30 -11.08 -2.62
CA ALA A 297 18.96 -9.81 -2.87
C ALA A 297 20.25 -9.78 -2.02
N PHE A 298 21.39 -10.05 -2.64
CA PHE A 298 22.68 -9.79 -2.02
C PHE A 298 22.87 -8.28 -1.91
N ALA A 299 23.08 -7.77 -0.70
CA ALA A 299 23.89 -6.57 -0.55
C ALA A 299 25.31 -6.94 -1.04
N PRO A 300 25.93 -6.22 -1.99
CA PRO A 300 27.22 -6.59 -2.57
C PRO A 300 28.37 -6.45 -1.56
N GLY A 301 28.52 -7.43 -0.67
CA GLY A 301 29.66 -7.54 0.24
C GLY A 301 30.91 -8.18 -0.38
N SER A 302 30.86 -8.61 -1.65
CA SER A 302 31.93 -9.45 -2.24
C SER A 302 32.55 -8.93 -3.53
N MET A 303 32.18 -7.73 -4.02
CA MET A 303 32.78 -7.18 -5.26
C MET A 303 34.05 -6.35 -5.04
N TRP A 304 34.41 -6.08 -3.78
CA TRP A 304 35.70 -5.47 -3.42
C TRP A 304 36.44 -6.44 -2.50
N GLY A 305 37.52 -7.03 -3.02
CA GLY A 305 38.35 -7.97 -2.29
C GLY A 305 38.85 -7.36 -0.97
N ASN A 306 38.80 -8.18 0.09
CA ASN A 306 39.56 -8.02 1.33
C ASN A 306 39.62 -6.59 1.89
N ALA A 307 38.46 -6.03 2.28
CA ALA A 307 38.49 -5.07 3.38
C ALA A 307 38.86 -5.86 4.65
N PRO A 308 39.93 -5.50 5.38
CA PRO A 308 40.35 -6.23 6.56
C PRO A 308 39.20 -6.20 7.58
N THR A 309 38.68 -7.36 7.92
CA THR A 309 37.75 -7.53 9.03
C THR A 309 38.41 -6.95 10.27
N ALA A 310 37.83 -5.88 10.82
CA ALA A 310 38.23 -5.26 12.08
C ALA A 310 37.87 -6.15 13.29
N SER A 311 38.22 -7.44 13.24
CA SER A 311 38.08 -8.40 14.33
C SER A 311 39.42 -8.76 14.99
N GLY A 312 40.47 -7.98 14.71
CA GLY A 312 41.79 -8.07 15.34
C GLY A 312 42.15 -6.77 16.07
N ALA A 313 41.24 -6.21 16.88
CA ALA A 313 41.61 -5.17 17.83
C ALA A 313 42.22 -5.84 19.07
N ASP A 314 43.43 -6.36 18.90
CA ASP A 314 44.32 -6.64 20.00
C ASP A 314 44.62 -5.33 20.73
N SER A 315 44.44 -5.37 22.05
CA SER A 315 44.65 -4.26 22.98
C SER A 315 46.12 -3.84 23.08
N HIS A 316 46.68 -3.26 22.03
CA HIS A 316 47.95 -2.54 22.14
C HIS A 316 47.69 -1.13 22.66
N ARG A 317 47.93 -0.96 23.96
CA ARG A 317 48.23 0.31 24.61
C ARG A 317 49.18 1.11 23.73
N TYR A 318 48.71 2.24 23.20
CA TYR A 318 49.59 3.31 22.76
C TYR A 318 50.14 3.99 24.01
N ASP A 319 51.33 3.55 24.42
CA ASP A 319 52.13 4.25 25.43
C ASP A 319 52.69 5.52 24.78
N SER A 320 52.18 6.66 25.23
CA SER A 320 52.57 7.98 24.75
C SER A 320 53.84 8.43 25.46
N ARG A 321 54.99 7.83 25.09
CA ARG A 321 56.31 8.39 25.40
C ARG A 321 57.33 8.12 24.30
N ALA A 322 57.95 9.22 23.88
CA ALA A 322 59.28 9.38 23.29
C ALA A 322 59.41 9.58 21.76
N ARG A 323 59.74 10.84 21.45
CA ARG A 323 60.42 11.41 20.28
C ARG A 323 59.58 11.72 19.05
#